data_AF-A0A358HWM5-F1
#
_entry.id   AF-A0A358HWM5-F1
#
_cell.length_a   1.000
_cell.length_b   1.000
_cell.length_c   1.000
_cell.angle_alpha   90.00
_cell.angle_beta   90.00
_cell.angle_gamma   90.00
#
_symmetry.space_group_name_H-M   'P 1'
#
loop_
_entity.id
_entity.type
_entity.pdbx_description
1 polymer ?
#
loop_
_entity_poly.entity_id
_entity_poly.type
_entity_poly.pdbx_seq_one_letter_code
_entity_poly.pdbx_strand_id
1 'polypeptide(L)'
;VVSPLDVIENPKNIKFVELDAAQLPRSLTDLDASAINTNYALEAGLNPVKDSIVIEGNDSPYANVIVTRTQDKDAPWVKTLVESYHDDAIREFIETKYEGSVLPVFKISE
;
A
#
# COMPACT_ATOMS: atom_id res chain seq x y z
N VAL A 1 8.95 13.84 9.55
CA VAL A 1 7.79 13.52 8.68
C VAL A 1 7.70 14.64 7.68
N VAL A 2 7.61 14.33 6.39
CA VAL A 2 7.44 15.35 5.33
C VAL A 2 5.99 15.82 5.36
N SER A 3 5.77 17.11 5.16
CA SER A 3 4.47 17.79 5.22
C SER A 3 4.32 18.82 4.10
N PRO A 4 3.13 19.38 3.88
CA PRO A 4 2.95 20.49 2.94
C PRO A 4 3.86 21.71 3.23
N LEU A 5 4.34 21.88 4.47
CA LEU A 5 5.25 22.97 4.84
C LEU A 5 6.67 22.79 4.29
N ASP A 6 7.03 21.57 3.90
CA ASP A 6 8.35 21.23 3.35
C ASP A 6 8.44 21.49 1.82
N VAL A 7 7.35 21.96 1.20
CA VAL A 7 7.30 22.28 -0.23
C VAL A 7 8.10 23.55 -0.53
N ILE A 8 9.23 23.41 -1.21
CA ILE A 8 10.11 24.53 -1.57
C ILE A 8 9.60 25.36 -2.76
N GLU A 9 8.85 24.74 -3.68
CA GLU A 9 8.34 25.38 -4.89
C GLU A 9 6.96 24.82 -5.26
N ASN A 10 6.04 25.70 -5.66
CA ASN A 10 4.69 25.34 -6.08
C ASN A 10 4.22 26.24 -7.23
N PRO A 11 4.82 26.13 -8.44
CA PRO A 11 4.52 27.01 -9.56
C PRO A 11 3.06 26.91 -10.05
N LYS A 12 2.38 25.80 -9.73
CA LYS A 12 0.97 25.56 -10.07
C LYS A 12 -0.01 26.02 -8.99
N ASN A 13 0.46 26.59 -7.88
CA ASN A 13 -0.36 27.01 -6.73
C ASN A 13 -1.31 25.90 -6.24
N ILE A 14 -0.83 24.64 -6.22
CA ILE A 14 -1.57 23.47 -5.74
C ILE A 14 -1.91 23.69 -4.26
N LYS A 15 -3.18 23.44 -3.90
CA LYS A 15 -3.62 23.42 -2.50
C LYS A 15 -3.59 21.98 -2.00
N PHE A 16 -2.84 21.74 -0.93
CA PHE A 16 -2.79 20.44 -0.27
C PHE A 16 -3.91 20.37 0.77
N VAL A 17 -4.72 19.33 0.70
CA VAL A 17 -5.81 19.06 1.65
C VAL A 17 -5.48 17.73 2.34
N GLU A 18 -5.15 17.79 3.62
CA GLU A 18 -4.83 16.62 4.42
C GLU A 18 -6.12 16.01 4.97
N LEU A 19 -6.32 14.72 4.71
CA LEU A 19 -7.50 13.96 5.13
C LEU A 19 -7.06 12.63 5.73
N ASP A 20 -7.95 12.03 6.53
CA ASP A 20 -7.80 10.64 6.94
C ASP A 20 -7.78 9.71 5.72
N ALA A 21 -6.93 8.68 5.74
CA ALA A 21 -6.69 7.80 4.60
C ALA A 21 -7.97 7.13 4.07
N ALA A 22 -8.93 6.80 4.95
CA ALA A 22 -10.19 6.18 4.57
C ALA A 22 -11.17 7.14 3.85
N GLN A 23 -10.87 8.45 3.83
CA GLN A 23 -11.65 9.46 3.11
C GLN A 23 -11.11 9.74 1.71
N LEU A 24 -9.85 9.38 1.44
CA LEU A 24 -9.14 9.72 0.21
C LEU A 24 -9.81 9.22 -1.09
N PRO A 25 -10.46 8.04 -1.15
CA PRO A 25 -11.21 7.65 -2.33
C PRO A 25 -12.43 8.54 -2.59
N ARG A 26 -13.14 8.94 -1.52
CA ARG A 26 -14.34 9.78 -1.64
C ARG A 26 -14.02 11.22 -2.01
N SER A 27 -12.82 11.71 -1.65
CA SER A 27 -12.42 13.06 -2.00
C SER A 27 -12.21 13.28 -3.51
N LEU A 28 -12.16 12.22 -4.32
CA LEU A 28 -12.06 12.31 -5.79
C LEU A 28 -13.24 13.04 -6.45
N THR A 29 -14.40 13.16 -5.79
CA THR A 29 -15.52 13.95 -6.34
C THR A 29 -15.32 15.45 -6.18
N ASP A 30 -14.48 15.85 -5.22
CA ASP A 30 -14.35 17.24 -4.76
C ASP A 30 -12.96 17.82 -5.03
N LEU A 31 -11.96 16.97 -5.30
CA LEU A 31 -10.56 17.33 -5.51
C LEU A 31 -10.07 16.85 -6.89
N ASP A 32 -9.08 17.56 -7.44
CA ASP A 32 -8.49 17.24 -8.75
C ASP A 32 -7.65 15.95 -8.75
N ALA A 33 -7.09 15.56 -7.59
CA ALA A 33 -6.31 14.35 -7.40
C ALA A 33 -6.31 13.93 -5.92
N SER A 34 -6.08 12.64 -5.66
CA SER A 34 -5.97 12.07 -4.31
C SER A 34 -4.89 10.98 -4.29
N ALA A 35 -4.02 11.01 -3.28
CA ALA A 35 -2.96 10.02 -3.10
C ALA A 35 -3.46 8.88 -2.20
N ILE A 36 -4.08 7.86 -2.80
CA ILE A 36 -4.87 6.86 -2.08
C ILE A 36 -4.05 5.59 -1.83
N ASN A 37 -4.07 5.04 -0.60
CA ASN A 37 -3.49 3.72 -0.32
C ASN A 37 -4.23 2.60 -1.07
N THR A 38 -3.48 1.62 -1.56
CA THR A 38 -4.02 0.48 -2.34
C THR A 38 -5.21 -0.20 -1.68
N ASN A 39 -5.19 -0.43 -0.36
CA ASN A 39 -6.29 -1.09 0.35
C ASN A 39 -7.61 -0.30 0.23
N TYR A 40 -7.57 1.02 0.38
CA TYR A 40 -8.75 1.88 0.28
C TYR A 40 -9.19 2.08 -1.17
N ALA A 41 -8.25 2.11 -2.12
CA ALA A 41 -8.58 2.17 -3.54
C ALA A 41 -9.37 0.92 -3.96
N LEU A 42 -8.88 -0.28 -3.59
CA LEU A 42 -9.55 -1.55 -3.89
C LEU A 42 -10.93 -1.64 -3.22
N GLU A 43 -11.05 -1.23 -1.95
CA GLU A 43 -12.34 -1.22 -1.24
C GLU A 43 -13.35 -0.26 -1.88
N ALA A 44 -12.88 0.86 -2.43
CA ALA A 44 -13.70 1.81 -3.19
C ALA A 44 -14.00 1.36 -4.64
N GLY A 45 -13.54 0.18 -5.06
CA GLY A 45 -13.76 -0.36 -6.39
C GLY A 45 -12.86 0.24 -7.48
N LEU A 46 -11.81 0.97 -7.10
CA LEU A 46 -10.80 1.47 -8.03
C LEU A 46 -9.78 0.37 -8.35
N ASN A 47 -9.24 0.38 -9.56
CA ASN A 47 -8.11 -0.43 -9.98
C ASN A 47 -6.85 0.46 -10.06
N PRO A 48 -5.91 0.36 -9.10
CA PRO A 48 -4.72 1.21 -9.07
C PRO A 48 -3.87 1.16 -10.34
N VAL A 49 -3.80 0.02 -11.03
CA VAL A 49 -3.00 -0.13 -12.27
C VAL A 49 -3.65 0.62 -13.45
N LYS A 50 -4.99 0.76 -13.46
CA LYS A 50 -5.74 1.35 -14.58
C LYS A 50 -6.17 2.79 -14.33
N ASP A 51 -6.55 3.10 -13.09
CA ASP A 51 -7.24 4.35 -12.75
C ASP A 51 -6.29 5.42 -12.20
N SER A 52 -5.07 5.04 -11.82
CA SER A 52 -4.10 6.00 -11.27
C SER A 52 -3.48 6.87 -12.37
N ILE A 53 -3.38 8.17 -12.10
CA ILE A 53 -2.60 9.10 -12.93
C ILE A 53 -1.09 8.83 -12.85
N VAL A 54 -0.63 8.35 -11.68
CA VAL A 54 0.74 7.97 -11.36
C VAL A 54 0.66 6.86 -10.31
N ILE A 55 1.49 5.83 -10.44
CA ILE A 55 1.64 4.74 -9.48
C ILE A 55 3.10 4.65 -9.04
N GLU A 56 3.33 4.37 -7.76
CA GLU A 56 4.69 4.15 -7.25
C GLU A 56 5.32 2.91 -7.91
N GLY A 57 6.62 2.99 -8.20
CA GLY A 57 7.37 1.90 -8.81
C GLY A 57 7.69 0.75 -7.84
N ASN A 58 8.22 -0.34 -8.40
CA ASN A 58 8.54 -1.56 -7.65
C ASN A 58 9.77 -1.42 -6.73
N ASP A 59 10.48 -0.30 -6.79
CA ASP A 59 11.61 0.07 -5.93
C ASP A 59 11.19 0.80 -4.64
N SER A 60 9.89 0.82 -4.34
CA SER A 60 9.30 1.39 -3.13
C SER A 60 9.87 0.78 -1.83
N PRO A 61 10.22 1.62 -0.83
CA PRO A 61 10.61 1.13 0.50
C PRO A 61 9.41 0.69 1.37
N TYR A 62 8.17 0.77 0.87
CA TYR A 62 6.95 0.62 1.67
C TYR A 62 6.32 -0.78 1.64
N ALA A 63 7.16 -1.82 1.78
CA ALA A 63 6.68 -3.18 1.98
C ALA A 63 5.79 -3.29 3.23
N ASN A 64 4.60 -3.89 3.08
CA ASN A 64 3.75 -4.23 4.22
C ASN A 64 4.42 -5.34 5.06
N VAL A 65 4.25 -5.29 6.39
CA VAL A 65 4.95 -6.18 7.32
C VAL A 65 3.98 -6.89 8.27
N ILE A 66 4.33 -8.12 8.63
CA ILE A 66 3.72 -8.83 9.75
C ILE A 66 4.39 -8.33 11.04
N VAL A 67 3.59 -7.87 12.00
CA VAL A 67 4.08 -7.32 13.26
C VAL A 67 3.47 -8.07 14.44
N THR A 68 4.28 -8.35 15.46
CA THR A 68 3.86 -8.95 16.72
C THR A 68 4.23 -8.05 17.90
N ARG A 69 3.67 -8.30 19.08
CA ARG A 69 4.18 -7.67 20.30
C ARG A 69 5.56 -8.24 20.60
N THR A 70 6.43 -7.44 21.20
CA THR A 70 7.81 -7.84 21.51
C THR A 70 7.91 -9.15 22.31
N GLN A 71 6.99 -9.37 23.26
CA GLN A 71 6.95 -10.58 24.08
C GLN A 71 6.59 -11.85 23.29
N ASP A 72 5.92 -11.69 22.14
CA ASP A 72 5.44 -12.80 21.32
C ASP A 72 6.44 -13.18 20.21
N LYS A 73 7.56 -12.45 20.07
CA LYS A 73 8.48 -12.59 18.93
C LYS A 73 9.00 -14.03 18.70
N ASP A 74 9.16 -14.80 19.78
CA ASP A 74 9.69 -16.17 19.77
C ASP A 74 8.58 -17.22 19.96
N ALA A 75 7.30 -16.81 19.98
CA ALA A 75 6.21 -17.73 20.16
C ALA A 75 6.09 -18.68 18.95
N PRO A 76 5.88 -19.99 19.14
CA PRO A 76 5.88 -20.97 18.04
C PRO A 76 4.91 -20.62 16.89
N TRP A 77 3.76 -20.02 17.22
CA TRP A 77 2.76 -19.62 16.23
C TRP A 77 3.26 -18.51 15.28
N VAL A 78 4.21 -17.67 15.69
CA VAL A 78 4.76 -16.60 14.84
C VAL A 78 5.52 -17.21 13.68
N LYS A 79 6.38 -18.19 13.97
CA LYS A 79 7.14 -18.91 12.94
C LYS A 79 6.19 -19.59 11.95
N THR A 80 5.20 -20.32 12.47
CA THR A 80 4.19 -20.98 11.62
C THR A 80 3.44 -19.99 10.74
N LEU A 81 3.04 -18.83 11.28
CA LEU A 81 2.34 -17.79 10.51
C LEU A 81 3.21 -17.24 9.37
N VAL A 82 4.46 -16.88 9.66
CA VAL A 82 5.37 -16.31 8.64
C VAL A 82 5.68 -17.32 7.55
N GLU A 83 5.98 -18.57 7.91
CA GLU A 83 6.25 -19.65 6.94
C GLU A 83 5.02 -19.94 6.08
N SER A 84 3.82 -19.96 6.67
CA SER A 84 2.57 -20.20 5.94
C SER A 84 2.19 -19.04 5.01
N TYR A 85 2.60 -17.80 5.35
CA TYR A 85 2.37 -16.64 4.49
C TYR A 85 3.37 -16.58 3.33
N HIS A 86 4.62 -17.00 3.57
CA HIS A 86 5.68 -17.06 2.57
C HIS A 86 5.63 -18.36 1.73
N ASP A 87 4.42 -18.72 1.27
CA ASP A 87 4.15 -19.91 0.47
C ASP A 87 3.81 -19.53 -0.98
N ASP A 88 4.17 -20.40 -1.94
CA ASP A 88 3.95 -20.21 -3.38
C ASP A 88 2.48 -20.00 -3.71
N ALA A 89 1.58 -20.74 -3.07
CA ALA A 89 0.14 -20.62 -3.30
C ALA A 89 -0.39 -19.27 -2.84
N ILE A 90 0.18 -18.71 -1.76
CA ILE A 90 -0.16 -17.35 -1.31
C ILE A 90 0.39 -16.31 -2.27
N ARG A 91 1.60 -16.49 -2.79
CA ARG A 91 2.15 -15.60 -3.83
C ARG A 91 1.26 -15.59 -5.07
N GLU A 92 0.96 -16.77 -5.62
CA GLU A 92 0.14 -16.90 -6.82
C GLU A 92 -1.26 -16.32 -6.61
N PHE A 93 -1.83 -16.53 -5.41
CA PHE A 93 -3.07 -15.88 -5.01
C PHE A 93 -2.97 -14.36 -5.08
N ILE A 94 -1.92 -13.76 -4.50
CA ILE A 94 -1.74 -12.29 -4.51
C ILE A 94 -1.63 -11.78 -5.95
N GLU A 95 -0.79 -12.39 -6.77
CA GLU A 95 -0.55 -11.98 -8.15
C GLU A 95 -1.83 -12.08 -9.00
N THR A 96 -2.57 -13.18 -8.85
CA THR A 96 -3.80 -13.44 -9.60
C THR A 96 -4.96 -12.56 -9.11
N LYS A 97 -5.13 -12.43 -7.79
CA LYS A 97 -6.28 -11.75 -7.19
C LYS A 97 -6.22 -10.25 -7.40
N TYR A 98 -5.03 -9.67 -7.30
CA TYR A 98 -4.84 -8.21 -7.29
C TYR A 98 -4.30 -7.67 -8.62
N GLU A 99 -3.97 -8.55 -9.57
CA GLU A 99 -3.60 -8.19 -10.96
C GLU A 99 -2.53 -7.07 -11.02
N GLY A 100 -1.51 -7.15 -10.16
CA GLY A 100 -0.44 -6.17 -10.06
C GLY A 100 -0.70 -4.96 -9.14
N SER A 101 -1.91 -4.81 -8.60
CA SER A 101 -2.22 -3.77 -7.60
C SER A 101 -1.56 -4.03 -6.24
N VAL A 102 -1.29 -5.30 -5.93
CA VAL A 102 -0.55 -5.74 -4.74
C VAL A 102 0.58 -6.64 -5.23
N LEU A 103 1.80 -6.38 -4.74
CA LEU A 103 3.00 -7.11 -5.13
C LEU A 103 3.56 -7.91 -3.94
N PRO A 104 3.82 -9.21 -4.10
CA PRO A 104 4.51 -10.00 -3.10
C PRO A 104 6.00 -9.61 -3.08
N VAL A 105 6.55 -9.35 -1.89
CA VAL A 105 7.94 -8.88 -1.71
C VAL A 105 8.86 -9.93 -1.10
N PHE A 106 8.32 -11.09 -0.68
CA PHE A 106 9.10 -12.16 -0.08
C PHE A 106 9.66 -13.11 -1.16
N LYS A 107 10.92 -13.50 -0.98
CA LYS A 107 11.53 -14.60 -1.74
C LYS A 107 11.07 -15.92 -1.14
N ILE A 108 10.78 -16.92 -1.97
CA ILE A 108 10.72 -18.29 -1.48
C ILE A 108 12.16 -18.71 -1.24
N SER A 109 12.43 -19.30 -0.08
CA SER A 109 13.71 -19.98 0.14
C SER A 109 13.81 -21.16 -0.83
N GLU A 110 14.86 -21.18 -1.66
CA GLU A 110 15.27 -22.40 -2.42
C GLU A 110 15.45 -23.61 -1.50
#